data_AF-A0A1C6IBW7-F1
#
_entry.id   AF-A0A1C6IBW7-F1
#
_cell.length_a   1.000
_cell.length_b   1.000
_cell.length_c   1.000
_cell.angle_alpha   90.00
_cell.angle_beta   90.00
_cell.angle_gamma   90.00
#
_symmetry.space_group_name_H-M   'P 1'
#
loop_
_entity.id
_entity.type
_entity.pdbx_description
1 polymer ?
#
loop_
_entity_poly.entity_id
_entity_poly.type
_entity_poly.pdbx_seq_one_letter_code
_entity_poly.pdbx_strand_id
1 'polypeptide(L)'
;MGHVFSHLSKTDRYKIEALLNQGHTKREIADELHVHISTIYREIKRARWQYLDGDTWITEDRYNPDGAEKRYRENLAAKGAPLKIGRDFELAEYIERKIIVEDRSPAAALAEIRLEGRTFKTSICVSTLYSYITKGVFLSLTNSNLPEKSKRKREYKKVKKTGKRASYGKNIEKRPDEVDQRSTFGHWEGDTVYSKKDGSKALFVLTERLTRWEIITRIKDRTAASVVKAMDRIERKFGADLFAKAFKTITFDNGGEFSDVKRLERSVVRKGKRRTAAYYCHPYSSYERGSNECQNKMIRRKFPKGTDFGKVSVAEIEAAEAWMNNYPREILGWKTAEICFRECIAALA
;
A
#
# COMPACT_ATOMS: atom_id res chain seq x y z
N MET A 1 -40.20 -12.70 27.90
CA MET A 1 -39.01 -12.71 27.03
C MET A 1 -38.44 -11.31 27.01
N GLY A 2 -37.17 -11.12 27.37
CA GLY A 2 -36.56 -9.78 27.41
C GLY A 2 -36.33 -9.26 25.99
N HIS A 3 -36.94 -8.12 25.66
CA HIS A 3 -36.69 -7.45 24.38
C HIS A 3 -35.25 -6.92 24.37
N VAL A 4 -34.44 -7.40 23.42
CA VAL A 4 -33.10 -6.87 23.15
C VAL A 4 -33.27 -5.43 22.67
N PHE A 5 -32.57 -4.49 23.32
CA PHE A 5 -32.64 -3.08 22.96
C PHE A 5 -32.15 -2.87 21.53
N SER A 6 -33.03 -2.39 20.66
CA SER A 6 -32.74 -2.02 19.27
C SER A 6 -33.02 -0.54 19.04
N HIS A 7 -32.17 0.12 18.25
CA HIS A 7 -32.42 1.49 17.81
C HIS A 7 -33.44 1.47 16.66
N LEU A 8 -34.43 2.38 16.70
CA LEU A 8 -35.36 2.58 15.59
C LEU A 8 -34.59 2.97 14.32
N SER A 9 -34.87 2.28 13.22
CA SER A 9 -34.34 2.59 11.90
C SER A 9 -35.07 3.77 11.26
N LYS A 10 -34.57 4.28 10.13
CA LYS A 10 -35.29 5.32 9.37
C LYS A 10 -36.67 4.83 8.91
N THR A 11 -36.74 3.57 8.49
CA THR A 11 -37.99 2.92 8.06
C THR A 11 -38.99 2.81 9.20
N ASP A 12 -38.55 2.46 10.40
CA ASP A 12 -39.43 2.37 11.58
C ASP A 12 -40.04 3.73 11.92
N ARG A 13 -39.27 4.82 11.76
CA ARG A 13 -39.77 6.18 11.97
C ARG A 13 -40.86 6.57 10.96
N TYR A 14 -40.72 6.20 9.70
CA TYR A 14 -41.80 6.40 8.71
C TYR A 14 -43.04 5.55 9.02
N LYS A 15 -42.87 4.33 9.53
CA LYS A 15 -44.01 3.51 9.99
C LYS A 15 -44.73 4.16 11.17
N ILE A 16 -44.00 4.75 12.13
CA ILE A 16 -44.61 5.50 13.25
C ILE A 16 -45.46 6.65 12.73
N GLU A 17 -44.96 7.43 11.76
CA GLU A 17 -45.72 8.52 11.13
C GLU A 17 -47.00 8.01 10.46
N ALA A 18 -46.90 6.97 9.63
CA ALA A 18 -48.05 6.42 8.92
C ALA A 18 -49.14 5.90 9.87
N LEU A 19 -48.76 5.17 10.92
CA LEU A 19 -49.70 4.62 11.90
C LEU A 19 -50.36 5.71 12.76
N LEU A 20 -49.61 6.77 13.12
CA LEU A 20 -50.19 7.93 13.82
C LEU A 20 -51.22 8.65 12.95
N ASN A 21 -50.94 8.81 11.65
CA ASN A 21 -51.88 9.43 10.71
C ASN A 21 -53.14 8.59 10.49
N GLN A 22 -53.06 7.26 10.67
CA GLN A 22 -54.20 6.33 10.62
C GLN A 22 -54.98 6.25 11.95
N GLY A 23 -54.56 7.00 12.99
CA GLY A 23 -55.25 7.05 14.27
C GLY A 23 -54.90 5.91 15.25
N HIS A 24 -53.87 5.12 14.95
CA HIS A 24 -53.45 4.03 15.85
C HIS A 24 -52.97 4.53 17.20
N THR A 25 -53.23 3.75 18.25
CA THR A 25 -52.76 4.08 19.59
C THR A 25 -51.26 3.81 19.72
N LYS A 26 -50.58 4.53 20.63
CA LYS A 26 -49.13 4.36 20.86
C LYS A 26 -48.77 2.94 21.32
N ARG A 27 -49.73 2.20 21.89
CA ARG A 27 -49.57 0.80 22.29
C ARG A 27 -49.56 -0.11 21.07
N GLU A 28 -50.50 0.06 20.15
CA GLU A 28 -50.54 -0.67 18.88
C GLU A 28 -49.27 -0.45 18.05
N ILE A 29 -48.79 0.80 17.97
CA ILE A 29 -47.53 1.12 17.28
C ILE A 29 -46.32 0.43 17.93
N ALA A 30 -46.31 0.32 19.26
CA ALA A 30 -45.24 -0.33 19.99
C ALA A 30 -45.26 -1.86 19.77
N ASP A 31 -46.45 -2.46 19.75
CA ASP A 31 -46.65 -3.88 19.49
C ASP A 31 -46.26 -4.25 18.05
N GLU A 32 -46.64 -3.42 17.06
CA GLU A 32 -46.31 -3.57 15.62
C GLU A 32 -44.81 -3.45 15.35
N LEU A 33 -44.11 -2.54 16.04
CA LEU A 33 -42.66 -2.37 15.90
C LEU A 33 -41.85 -3.25 16.86
N HIS A 34 -42.52 -4.06 17.67
CA HIS A 34 -41.92 -4.93 18.69
C HIS A 34 -40.96 -4.20 19.64
N VAL A 35 -41.28 -2.96 19.99
CA VAL A 35 -40.52 -2.11 20.91
C VAL A 35 -41.33 -1.78 22.15
N HIS A 36 -40.67 -1.43 23.24
CA HIS A 36 -41.37 -0.98 24.44
C HIS A 36 -42.10 0.34 24.19
N ILE A 37 -43.31 0.51 24.75
CA ILE A 37 -44.16 1.70 24.57
C ILE A 37 -43.44 3.03 24.87
N SER A 38 -42.55 3.03 25.87
CA SER A 38 -41.76 4.23 26.24
C SER A 38 -40.80 4.67 25.12
N THR A 39 -40.36 3.77 24.24
CA THR A 39 -39.56 4.10 23.05
C THR A 39 -40.37 4.96 22.08
N ILE A 40 -41.63 4.60 21.83
CA ILE A 40 -42.54 5.37 20.96
C ILE A 40 -42.82 6.75 21.53
N TYR A 41 -43.10 6.86 22.84
CA TYR A 41 -43.28 8.17 23.49
C TYR A 41 -42.03 9.06 23.38
N ARG A 42 -40.84 8.50 23.64
CA ARG A 42 -39.56 9.24 23.52
C ARG A 42 -39.26 9.63 22.08
N GLU A 43 -39.60 8.77 21.13
CA GLU A 43 -39.41 9.04 19.70
C GLU A 43 -40.31 10.18 19.22
N ILE A 44 -41.61 10.13 19.53
CA ILE A 44 -42.58 11.17 19.15
C ILE A 44 -42.20 12.52 19.76
N LYS A 45 -41.65 12.53 20.98
CA LYS A 45 -41.16 13.77 21.62
C LYS A 45 -39.88 14.29 20.98
N ARG A 46 -39.09 13.44 20.30
CA ARG A 46 -37.77 13.80 19.76
C ARG A 46 -37.86 14.84 18.65
N ALA A 47 -38.85 14.77 17.78
CA ALA A 47 -39.09 15.80 16.77
C ALA A 47 -40.58 15.91 16.44
N ARG A 48 -41.11 17.11 16.66
CA ARG A 48 -42.46 17.52 16.25
C ARG A 48 -42.34 18.76 15.39
N TRP A 49 -43.32 18.96 14.52
CA TRP A 49 -43.44 20.13 13.69
C TRP A 49 -44.90 20.57 13.63
N GLN A 50 -45.09 21.87 13.46
CA GLN A 50 -46.39 22.46 13.23
C GLN A 50 -46.71 22.32 11.74
N TYR A 51 -47.72 21.53 11.45
CA TYR A 51 -48.26 21.32 10.12
C TYR A 51 -49.51 22.17 9.96
N LEU A 52 -49.54 23.05 8.96
CA LEU A 52 -50.74 23.78 8.59
C LEU A 52 -51.52 22.94 7.58
N ASP A 53 -52.73 22.54 7.96
CA ASP A 53 -53.64 21.87 7.05
C ASP A 53 -54.20 22.88 6.03
N GLY A 54 -53.98 22.62 4.74
CA GLY A 54 -54.35 23.53 3.66
C GLY A 54 -55.85 23.66 3.44
N ASP A 55 -56.64 22.68 3.89
CA ASP A 55 -58.10 22.67 3.73
C ASP A 55 -58.81 23.30 4.92
N THR A 56 -58.31 23.08 6.14
CA THR A 56 -58.96 23.56 7.37
C THR A 56 -58.30 24.82 7.96
N TRP A 57 -57.11 25.20 7.49
CA TRP A 57 -56.28 26.29 8.04
C TRP A 57 -55.95 26.13 9.54
N ILE A 58 -56.11 24.92 10.08
CA ILE A 58 -55.78 24.57 11.46
C ILE A 58 -54.32 24.14 11.51
N THR A 59 -53.60 24.62 12.53
CA THR A 59 -52.21 24.21 12.80
C THR A 59 -52.20 23.02 13.75
N GLU A 60 -51.64 21.90 13.30
CA GLU A 60 -51.54 20.66 14.08
C GLU A 60 -50.08 20.30 14.38
N ASP A 61 -49.80 19.90 15.62
CA ASP A 61 -48.50 19.35 15.99
C ASP A 61 -48.39 17.88 15.57
N ARG A 62 -47.62 17.61 14.51
CA ARG A 62 -47.38 16.25 13.99
C ARG A 62 -45.99 15.73 14.36
N TYR A 63 -45.81 14.42 14.32
CA TYR A 63 -44.49 13.79 14.43
C TYR A 63 -43.70 14.01 13.13
N ASN A 64 -42.40 14.30 13.22
CA ASN A 64 -41.54 14.49 12.05
C ASN A 64 -40.42 13.43 12.03
N PRO A 65 -40.52 12.39 11.18
CA PRO A 65 -39.54 11.31 11.15
C PRO A 65 -38.16 11.76 10.62
N ASP A 66 -38.10 12.67 9.64
CA ASP A 66 -36.84 13.17 9.11
C ASP A 66 -36.11 14.08 10.12
N GLY A 67 -36.86 14.90 10.85
CA GLY A 67 -36.34 15.68 11.97
C GLY A 67 -35.83 14.81 13.12
N ALA A 68 -36.52 13.70 13.42
CA ALA A 68 -36.12 12.75 14.44
C ALA A 68 -34.85 11.97 14.05
N GLU A 69 -34.73 11.56 12.78
CA GLU A 69 -33.53 10.93 12.21
C GLU A 69 -32.34 11.91 12.21
N LYS A 70 -32.57 13.17 11.83
CA LYS A 70 -31.53 14.21 11.86
C LYS A 70 -30.98 14.41 13.28
N ARG A 71 -31.85 14.63 14.28
CA ARG A 71 -31.43 14.78 15.68
C ARG A 71 -30.76 13.52 16.23
N TYR A 72 -31.19 12.33 15.81
CA TYR A 72 -30.52 11.08 16.18
C TYR A 72 -29.09 11.03 15.65
N ARG A 73 -28.88 11.37 14.36
CA ARG A 73 -27.55 11.43 13.74
C ARG A 73 -26.66 12.52 14.35
N GLU A 74 -27.20 13.69 14.64
CA GLU A 74 -26.48 14.78 15.31
C GLU A 74 -26.01 14.35 16.70
N ASN A 75 -26.88 13.74 17.49
CA ASN A 75 -26.51 13.20 18.81
C ASN A 75 -25.50 12.06 18.72
N LEU A 76 -25.61 11.19 17.71
CA LEU A 76 -24.64 10.12 17.46
C LEU A 76 -23.26 10.69 17.11
N ALA A 77 -23.22 11.75 16.29
CA ALA A 77 -22.00 12.47 15.94
C ALA A 77 -21.39 13.19 17.15
N ALA A 78 -22.21 13.84 17.98
CA ALA A 78 -21.78 14.52 19.20
C ALA A 78 -21.29 13.56 20.30
N LYS A 79 -21.81 12.32 20.32
CA LYS A 79 -21.38 11.26 21.25
C LYS A 79 -20.01 10.66 20.95
N GLY A 80 -19.32 11.07 19.88
CA GLY A 80 -18.10 10.45 19.40
C GLY A 80 -17.18 9.99 20.55
N ALA A 81 -16.88 8.69 20.60
CA ALA A 81 -16.00 8.14 21.63
C ALA A 81 -14.69 8.94 21.68
N PRO A 82 -14.12 9.18 22.88
CA PRO A 82 -12.87 9.89 23.00
C PRO A 82 -11.83 9.24 22.08
N LEU A 83 -11.01 10.06 21.41
CA LEU A 83 -9.97 9.55 20.53
C LEU A 83 -9.07 8.58 21.31
N LYS A 84 -8.84 7.39 20.77
CA LYS A 84 -7.98 6.35 21.35
C LYS A 84 -6.54 6.82 21.54
N ILE A 85 -6.06 7.72 20.68
CA ILE A 85 -4.75 8.37 20.86
C ILE A 85 -4.76 9.32 22.06
N GLY A 86 -5.92 9.88 22.42
CA GLY A 86 -6.12 10.67 23.62
C GLY A 86 -5.08 11.78 23.78
N ARG A 87 -4.32 11.72 24.88
CA ARG A 87 -3.22 12.64 25.23
C ARG A 87 -1.83 12.02 25.01
N ASP A 88 -1.73 10.98 24.18
CA ASP A 88 -0.44 10.38 23.83
C ASP A 88 0.25 11.20 22.73
N PHE A 89 0.77 12.37 23.14
CA PHE A 89 1.49 13.28 22.24
C PHE A 89 2.78 12.67 21.70
N GLU A 90 3.41 11.78 22.46
CA GLU A 90 4.64 11.10 22.05
C GLU A 90 4.37 10.14 20.89
N LEU A 91 3.29 9.35 20.96
CA LEU A 91 2.85 8.52 19.84
C LEU A 91 2.49 9.36 18.61
N ALA A 92 1.81 10.49 18.82
CA ALA A 92 1.45 11.38 17.73
C ALA A 92 2.68 11.94 17.01
N GLU A 93 3.64 12.50 17.76
CA GLU A 93 4.89 13.03 17.23
C GLU A 93 5.73 11.94 16.52
N TYR A 94 5.79 10.74 17.10
CA TYR A 94 6.47 9.61 16.47
C TYR A 94 5.86 9.28 15.10
N ILE A 95 4.53 9.17 15.03
CA ILE A 95 3.80 8.88 13.79
C ILE A 95 4.01 9.99 12.76
N GLU A 96 3.93 11.26 13.15
CA GLU A 96 4.16 12.39 12.26
C GLU A 96 5.58 12.35 11.68
N ARG A 97 6.60 12.19 12.53
CA ARG A 97 8.00 12.10 12.09
C ARG A 97 8.19 10.94 11.11
N LYS A 98 7.69 9.75 11.44
CA LYS A 98 7.85 8.55 10.61
C LYS A 98 7.19 8.70 9.23
N ILE A 99 6.02 9.32 9.16
CA ILE A 99 5.29 9.46 7.89
C ILE A 99 5.80 10.66 7.08
N ILE A 100 6.03 11.80 7.71
CA ILE A 100 6.38 13.05 7.01
C ILE A 100 7.87 13.09 6.65
N VAL A 101 8.74 12.77 7.62
CA VAL A 101 10.20 12.90 7.45
C VAL A 101 10.79 11.61 6.88
N GLU A 102 10.41 10.47 7.44
CA GLU A 102 10.95 9.16 7.02
C GLU A 102 10.15 8.52 5.88
N ASP A 103 9.09 9.18 5.38
CA ASP A 103 8.28 8.76 4.22
C ASP A 103 7.71 7.33 4.38
N ARG A 104 7.37 6.95 5.62
CA ARG A 104 6.73 5.66 5.91
C ARG A 104 5.23 5.71 5.61
N SER A 105 4.66 4.56 5.26
CA SER A 105 3.19 4.44 5.21
C SER A 105 2.65 4.37 6.65
N PRO A 106 1.38 4.70 6.88
CA PRO A 106 0.75 4.53 8.19
C PRO A 106 0.93 3.12 8.79
N ALA A 107 0.83 2.08 7.96
CA ALA A 107 1.03 0.72 8.41
C ALA A 107 2.49 0.42 8.76
N ALA A 108 3.44 0.89 7.94
CA ALA A 108 4.87 0.75 8.21
C ALA A 108 5.28 1.50 9.49
N ALA A 109 4.78 2.73 9.71
CA ALA A 109 5.08 3.51 10.91
C ALA A 109 4.65 2.78 12.19
N LEU A 110 3.46 2.16 12.21
CA LEU A 110 3.02 1.35 13.35
C LEU A 110 3.79 0.04 13.50
N ALA A 111 4.27 -0.55 12.40
CA ALA A 111 5.11 -1.73 12.43
C ALA A 111 6.50 -1.44 13.02
N GLU A 112 7.08 -0.28 12.74
CA GLU A 112 8.39 0.11 13.30
C GLU A 112 8.36 0.23 14.81
N ILE A 113 7.24 0.64 15.41
CA ILE A 113 7.08 0.65 16.88
C ILE A 113 7.42 -0.73 17.46
N ARG A 114 6.92 -1.80 16.82
CA ARG A 114 7.14 -3.18 17.27
C ARG A 114 8.58 -3.64 17.00
N LEU A 115 9.14 -3.29 15.84
CA LEU A 115 10.52 -3.64 15.48
C LEU A 115 11.54 -2.96 16.39
N GLU A 116 11.30 -1.70 16.74
CA GLU A 116 12.15 -0.91 17.63
C GLU A 116 11.93 -1.27 19.11
N GLY A 117 10.95 -2.13 19.43
CA GLY A 117 10.60 -2.51 20.80
C GLY A 117 10.08 -1.34 21.64
N ARG A 118 9.55 -0.28 21.01
CA ARG A 118 9.05 0.90 21.71
C ARG A 118 7.67 0.65 22.28
N THR A 119 7.42 1.20 23.46
CA THR A 119 6.12 1.17 24.14
C THR A 119 5.61 2.58 24.33
N PHE A 120 4.38 2.83 23.89
CA PHE A 120 3.68 4.10 24.09
C PHE A 120 2.53 3.92 25.10
N LYS A 121 1.92 5.03 25.54
CA LYS A 121 0.81 4.98 26.52
C LYS A 121 -0.43 4.34 25.91
N THR A 122 -0.61 4.44 24.61
CA THR A 122 -1.71 3.83 23.87
C THR A 122 -1.22 3.09 22.63
N SER A 123 -2.08 2.25 22.08
CA SER A 123 -1.85 1.57 20.80
C SER A 123 -3.07 1.72 19.89
N ILE A 124 -2.82 2.05 18.63
CA ILE A 124 -3.86 2.20 17.60
C ILE A 124 -3.60 1.22 16.46
N CYS A 125 -4.66 0.75 15.81
CA CYS A 125 -4.54 -0.07 14.61
C CYS A 125 -4.45 0.82 13.35
N VAL A 126 -4.03 0.22 12.23
CA VAL A 126 -3.84 0.91 10.95
C VAL A 126 -5.09 1.66 10.49
N SER A 127 -6.27 1.04 10.60
CA SER A 127 -7.54 1.67 10.21
C SER A 127 -7.89 2.89 11.06
N THR A 128 -7.62 2.83 12.37
CA THR A 128 -7.78 4.00 13.26
C THR A 128 -6.83 5.12 12.86
N LEU A 129 -5.57 4.81 12.55
CA LEU A 129 -4.60 5.80 12.10
C LEU A 129 -5.06 6.51 10.82
N TYR A 130 -5.49 5.76 9.78
CA TYR A 130 -6.05 6.38 8.57
C TYR A 130 -7.28 7.25 8.85
N SER A 131 -8.17 6.81 9.76
CA SER A 131 -9.33 7.60 10.18
C SER A 131 -8.90 8.92 10.84
N TYR A 132 -7.86 8.90 11.67
CA TYR A 132 -7.35 10.08 12.37
C TYR A 132 -6.68 11.08 11.43
N ILE A 133 -5.92 10.58 10.44
CA ILE A 133 -5.36 11.43 9.38
C ILE A 133 -6.48 12.10 8.57
N THR A 134 -7.53 11.35 8.23
CA THR A 134 -8.67 11.88 7.47
C THR A 134 -9.47 12.92 8.27
N LYS A 135 -9.58 12.73 9.58
CA LYS A 135 -10.28 13.64 10.49
C LYS A 135 -9.42 14.85 10.91
N GLY A 136 -8.16 14.94 10.49
CA GLY A 136 -7.27 16.03 10.89
C GLY A 136 -6.93 16.04 12.38
N VAL A 137 -6.80 14.86 13.00
CA VAL A 137 -6.46 14.72 14.43
C VAL A 137 -5.00 15.10 14.72
N PHE A 138 -4.12 14.95 13.71
CA PHE A 138 -2.71 15.27 13.80
C PHE A 138 -2.46 16.75 13.49
N LEU A 139 -1.39 17.30 14.05
CA LEU A 139 -1.03 18.71 13.90
C LEU A 139 -0.56 19.02 12.47
N SER A 140 0.35 18.19 11.97
CA SER A 140 1.05 18.41 10.69
C SER A 140 0.71 17.35 9.64
N LEU A 141 0.24 16.17 10.08
CA LEU A 141 0.00 15.04 9.20
C LEU A 141 -1.40 15.09 8.56
N THR A 142 -1.41 15.14 7.23
CA THR A 142 -2.63 15.17 6.42
C THR A 142 -2.61 14.08 5.35
N ASN A 143 -3.73 13.91 4.64
CA ASN A 143 -3.80 13.00 3.48
C ASN A 143 -2.80 13.35 2.37
N SER A 144 -2.29 14.59 2.31
CA SER A 144 -1.32 15.00 1.29
C SER A 144 0.06 14.36 1.48
N ASN A 145 0.39 13.97 2.71
CA ASN A 145 1.64 13.31 3.10
C ASN A 145 1.62 11.80 2.83
N LEU A 146 0.46 11.22 2.47
CA LEU A 146 0.36 9.79 2.26
C LEU A 146 1.02 9.35 0.93
N PRO A 147 1.73 8.21 0.92
CA PRO A 147 2.50 7.78 -0.25
C PRO A 147 1.65 7.41 -1.48
N GLU A 148 0.42 6.95 -1.27
CA GLU A 148 -0.53 6.67 -2.35
C GLU A 148 -1.63 7.72 -2.38
N LYS A 149 -1.65 8.49 -3.46
CA LYS A 149 -2.74 9.39 -3.80
C LYS A 149 -3.76 8.64 -4.64
N SER A 150 -5.05 8.95 -4.48
CA SER A 150 -6.12 8.40 -5.32
C SER A 150 -5.76 8.59 -6.80
N LYS A 151 -5.56 7.49 -7.52
CA LYS A 151 -5.29 7.51 -8.96
C LYS A 151 -6.61 7.32 -9.69
N ARG A 152 -6.97 8.27 -10.57
CA ARG A 152 -8.01 8.02 -11.58
C ARG A 152 -7.58 6.83 -12.43
N LYS A 153 -8.44 5.81 -12.52
CA LYS A 153 -8.25 4.66 -13.41
C LYS A 153 -8.14 5.20 -14.83
N ARG A 154 -6.98 5.06 -15.46
CA ARG A 154 -6.79 5.45 -16.86
C ARG A 154 -7.39 4.36 -17.74
N GLU A 155 -8.02 4.77 -18.83
CA GLU A 155 -8.48 3.81 -19.84
C GLU A 155 -7.31 2.99 -20.38
N TYR A 156 -7.52 1.68 -20.46
CA TYR A 156 -6.55 0.77 -21.06
C TYR A 156 -6.50 1.04 -22.57
N LYS A 157 -5.44 1.69 -23.03
CA LYS A 157 -5.14 1.77 -24.47
C LYS A 157 -4.63 0.41 -24.93
N LYS A 158 -5.30 -0.20 -25.93
CA LYS A 158 -4.79 -1.42 -26.60
C LYS A 158 -3.41 -1.12 -27.19
N VAL A 159 -2.39 -1.79 -26.67
CA VAL A 159 -1.05 -1.75 -27.25
C VAL A 159 -1.08 -2.50 -28.59
N LYS A 160 -0.60 -1.86 -29.66
CA LYS A 160 -0.45 -2.53 -30.96
C LYS A 160 0.53 -3.71 -30.78
N LYS A 161 0.08 -4.93 -31.11
CA LYS A 161 0.94 -6.12 -31.13
C LYS A 161 2.05 -5.87 -32.15
N THR A 162 3.22 -5.49 -31.66
CA THR A 162 4.44 -5.50 -32.49
C THR A 162 4.85 -6.97 -32.60
N GLY A 163 5.41 -7.39 -33.74
CA GLY A 163 5.70 -8.81 -34.01
C GLY A 163 6.44 -9.52 -32.87
N LYS A 164 6.21 -10.83 -32.71
CA LYS A 164 6.87 -11.67 -31.70
C LYS A 164 8.40 -11.55 -31.88
N ARG A 165 9.07 -10.76 -31.03
CA ARG A 165 10.54 -10.81 -30.95
C ARG A 165 10.92 -12.11 -30.25
N ALA A 166 11.85 -12.86 -30.83
CA ALA A 166 12.46 -14.00 -30.17
C ALA A 166 13.12 -13.53 -28.87
N SER A 167 13.03 -14.34 -27.82
CA SER A 167 13.69 -14.04 -26.56
C SER A 167 15.21 -14.06 -26.75
N TYR A 168 15.92 -13.16 -26.08
CA TYR A 168 17.39 -13.11 -26.13
C TYR A 168 18.05 -14.33 -25.49
N GLY A 169 17.37 -14.97 -24.53
CA GLY A 169 17.92 -16.09 -23.76
C GLY A 169 16.88 -17.18 -23.47
N LYS A 170 17.08 -17.88 -22.34
CA LYS A 170 16.15 -18.93 -21.91
C LYS A 170 14.81 -18.29 -21.53
N ASN A 171 13.72 -18.86 -22.07
CA ASN A 171 12.38 -18.42 -21.71
C ASN A 171 12.08 -18.70 -20.23
N ILE A 172 11.20 -17.91 -19.64
CA ILE A 172 10.78 -18.02 -18.24
C ILE A 172 10.18 -19.39 -17.92
N GLU A 173 9.57 -20.07 -18.89
CA GLU A 173 9.04 -21.44 -18.76
C GLU A 173 10.13 -22.49 -18.48
N LYS A 174 11.39 -22.20 -18.80
CA LYS A 174 12.52 -23.11 -18.51
C LYS A 174 13.14 -22.85 -17.14
N ARG A 175 12.59 -21.93 -16.36
CA ARG A 175 13.05 -21.62 -15.01
C ARG A 175 12.57 -22.72 -14.05
N PRO A 176 13.35 -23.09 -13.02
CA PRO A 176 12.88 -24.03 -12.01
C PRO A 176 11.59 -23.56 -11.33
N ASP A 177 10.65 -24.47 -11.10
CA ASP A 177 9.31 -24.16 -10.55
C ASP A 177 9.37 -23.54 -9.13
N GLU A 178 10.41 -23.87 -8.35
CA GLU A 178 10.66 -23.28 -7.02
C GLU A 178 10.76 -21.75 -7.06
N VAL A 179 11.19 -21.16 -8.19
CA VAL A 179 11.33 -19.71 -8.33
C VAL A 179 9.97 -19.01 -8.38
N ASP A 180 8.93 -19.67 -8.90
CA ASP A 180 7.58 -19.13 -8.98
C ASP A 180 6.91 -19.08 -7.61
N GLN A 181 7.20 -20.07 -6.77
CA GLN A 181 6.72 -20.13 -5.38
C GLN A 181 7.35 -19.07 -4.49
N ARG A 182 8.48 -18.45 -4.92
CA ARG A 182 9.23 -17.46 -4.14
C ARG A 182 9.62 -17.98 -2.75
N SER A 183 9.86 -19.28 -2.64
CA SER A 183 10.16 -19.97 -1.38
C SER A 183 11.66 -20.12 -1.12
N THR A 184 12.49 -19.90 -2.13
CA THR A 184 13.93 -20.09 -2.07
C THR A 184 14.69 -18.77 -2.24
N PHE A 185 15.78 -18.63 -1.49
CA PHE A 185 16.67 -17.48 -1.58
C PHE A 185 17.58 -17.57 -2.81
N GLY A 186 17.83 -16.41 -3.42
CA GLY A 186 18.86 -16.21 -4.43
C GLY A 186 18.34 -16.08 -5.86
N HIS A 187 17.04 -15.84 -6.01
CA HIS A 187 16.41 -15.62 -7.31
C HIS A 187 16.05 -14.14 -7.44
N TRP A 188 16.47 -13.50 -8.52
CA TRP A 188 16.37 -12.05 -8.67
C TRP A 188 15.51 -11.67 -9.87
N GLU A 189 14.89 -10.52 -9.79
CA GLU A 189 14.29 -9.82 -10.93
C GLU A 189 15.16 -8.60 -11.25
N GLY A 190 15.53 -8.44 -12.52
CA GLY A 190 16.29 -7.30 -13.00
C GLY A 190 15.44 -6.33 -13.80
N ASP A 191 15.70 -5.04 -13.63
CA ASP A 191 15.04 -3.98 -14.39
C ASP A 191 15.93 -2.77 -14.60
N THR A 192 15.47 -1.83 -15.42
CA THR A 192 16.06 -0.50 -15.49
C THR A 192 15.04 0.61 -15.25
N VAL A 193 15.40 1.54 -14.37
CA VAL A 193 14.60 2.73 -14.08
C VAL A 193 15.17 3.90 -14.86
N TYR A 194 14.36 4.41 -15.80
CA TYR A 194 14.81 5.48 -16.69
C TYR A 194 14.87 6.84 -15.99
N SER A 195 15.88 7.64 -16.37
CA SER A 195 15.95 9.06 -16.05
C SER A 195 14.81 9.83 -16.73
N LYS A 196 14.86 11.17 -16.69
CA LYS A 196 14.05 12.04 -17.53
C LYS A 196 14.10 11.61 -19.01
N LYS A 197 13.08 11.98 -19.78
CA LYS A 197 12.83 11.52 -21.17
C LYS A 197 14.08 11.60 -22.07
N ASP A 198 14.88 12.65 -21.93
CA ASP A 198 16.08 12.91 -22.75
C ASP A 198 17.40 12.61 -22.01
N GLY A 199 17.31 12.02 -20.82
CA GLY A 199 18.46 11.62 -20.03
C GLY A 199 19.03 10.28 -20.54
N SER A 200 20.35 10.24 -20.76
CA SER A 200 21.03 8.99 -21.12
C SER A 200 21.15 8.03 -19.93
N LYS A 201 21.35 8.56 -18.71
CA LYS A 201 21.53 7.79 -17.47
C LYS A 201 20.29 6.98 -17.11
N ALA A 202 20.50 5.89 -16.38
CA ALA A 202 19.44 5.10 -15.77
C ALA A 202 19.94 4.47 -14.47
N LEU A 203 19.03 3.88 -13.70
CA LEU A 203 19.37 2.97 -12.60
C LEU A 203 19.14 1.54 -13.09
N PHE A 204 20.13 0.68 -12.93
CA PHE A 204 19.97 -0.76 -13.02
C PHE A 204 19.61 -1.28 -11.64
N VAL A 205 18.54 -2.07 -11.55
CA VAL A 205 18.00 -2.55 -10.28
C VAL A 205 17.89 -4.06 -10.27
N LEU A 206 18.14 -4.66 -9.10
CA LEU A 206 17.94 -6.08 -8.85
C LEU A 206 17.14 -6.25 -7.57
N THR A 207 15.99 -6.92 -7.66
CA THR A 207 15.14 -7.26 -6.52
C THR A 207 15.23 -8.75 -6.21
N GLU A 208 15.62 -9.12 -4.99
CA GLU A 208 15.62 -10.52 -4.55
C GLU A 208 14.18 -11.01 -4.28
N ARG A 209 13.80 -12.17 -4.80
CA ARG A 209 12.40 -12.63 -4.87
C ARG A 209 11.87 -13.22 -3.57
N LEU A 210 12.68 -13.51 -2.56
CA LEU A 210 12.19 -13.97 -1.26
C LEU A 210 12.10 -12.79 -0.28
N THR A 211 13.24 -12.15 -0.05
CA THR A 211 13.49 -11.10 0.95
C THR A 211 13.14 -9.71 0.47
N ARG A 212 12.96 -9.51 -0.85
CA ARG A 212 12.68 -8.21 -1.50
C ARG A 212 13.79 -7.18 -1.30
N TRP A 213 14.99 -7.63 -0.99
CA TRP A 213 16.16 -6.78 -0.88
C TRP A 213 16.56 -6.26 -2.26
N GLU A 214 16.87 -4.97 -2.31
CA GLU A 214 17.07 -4.22 -3.53
C GLU A 214 18.54 -3.81 -3.67
N ILE A 215 19.09 -3.98 -4.87
CA ILE A 215 20.34 -3.35 -5.30
C ILE A 215 20.01 -2.30 -6.34
N ILE A 216 20.54 -1.08 -6.17
CA ILE A 216 20.37 0.03 -7.09
C ILE A 216 21.75 0.49 -7.55
N THR A 217 22.01 0.41 -8.85
CA THR A 217 23.28 0.84 -9.43
C THR A 217 23.05 1.80 -10.59
N ARG A 218 23.63 3.00 -10.52
CA ARG A 218 23.60 3.94 -11.66
C ARG A 218 24.40 3.40 -12.85
N ILE A 219 23.82 3.52 -14.04
CA ILE A 219 24.44 3.16 -15.32
C ILE A 219 24.56 4.38 -16.25
N LYS A 220 25.58 4.35 -17.13
CA LYS A 220 25.91 5.47 -18.03
C LYS A 220 24.80 5.69 -19.06
N ASP A 221 24.28 4.60 -19.60
CA ASP A 221 23.28 4.58 -20.65
C ASP A 221 22.49 3.27 -20.61
N ARG A 222 21.42 3.18 -21.42
CA ARG A 222 20.52 2.04 -21.53
C ARG A 222 21.05 0.97 -22.51
N THR A 223 22.35 0.70 -22.47
CA THR A 223 22.98 -0.30 -23.36
C THR A 223 23.27 -1.58 -22.60
N ALA A 224 23.30 -2.71 -23.31
CA ALA A 224 23.69 -4.00 -22.73
C ALA A 224 25.11 -3.96 -22.14
N ALA A 225 26.02 -3.21 -22.74
CA ALA A 225 27.37 -3.01 -22.20
C ALA A 225 27.36 -2.32 -20.83
N SER A 226 26.50 -1.31 -20.65
CA SER A 226 26.34 -0.61 -19.37
C SER A 226 25.74 -1.49 -18.27
N VAL A 227 24.75 -2.33 -18.61
CA VAL A 227 24.17 -3.30 -17.67
C VAL A 227 25.18 -4.38 -17.29
N VAL A 228 25.90 -4.96 -18.25
CA VAL A 228 26.98 -5.93 -17.99
C VAL A 228 28.03 -5.34 -17.05
N LYS A 229 28.48 -4.10 -17.29
CA LYS A 229 29.42 -3.42 -16.39
C LYS A 229 28.86 -3.23 -14.98
N ALA A 230 27.55 -3.02 -14.83
CA ALA A 230 26.91 -2.94 -13.52
C ALA A 230 26.91 -4.30 -12.82
N MET A 231 26.51 -5.37 -13.53
CA MET A 231 26.62 -6.75 -13.03
C MET A 231 28.05 -7.12 -12.62
N ASP A 232 29.06 -6.68 -13.37
CA ASP A 232 30.49 -6.88 -13.03
C ASP A 232 30.88 -6.20 -11.72
N ARG A 233 30.35 -5.00 -11.45
CA ARG A 233 30.60 -4.31 -10.17
C ARG A 233 29.93 -5.03 -9.01
N ILE A 234 28.70 -5.50 -9.21
CA ILE A 234 27.95 -6.25 -8.19
C ILE A 234 28.68 -7.55 -7.86
N GLU A 235 29.10 -8.33 -8.88
CA GLU A 235 29.85 -9.58 -8.64
C GLU A 235 31.15 -9.33 -7.86
N ARG A 236 31.90 -8.27 -8.20
CA ARG A 236 33.10 -7.90 -7.44
C ARG A 236 32.81 -7.50 -6.00
N LYS A 237 31.70 -6.79 -5.75
CA LYS A 237 31.29 -6.35 -4.40
C LYS A 237 30.94 -7.53 -3.49
N PHE A 238 30.24 -8.53 -4.03
CA PHE A 238 29.87 -9.74 -3.27
C PHE A 238 31.00 -10.77 -3.19
N GLY A 239 31.93 -10.78 -4.15
CA GLY A 239 32.92 -11.83 -4.29
C GLY A 239 32.35 -13.09 -4.94
N ALA A 240 33.21 -13.91 -5.56
CA ALA A 240 32.76 -15.00 -6.42
C ALA A 240 31.98 -16.10 -5.68
N ASP A 241 32.39 -16.45 -4.46
CA ASP A 241 31.76 -17.51 -3.67
C ASP A 241 30.37 -17.11 -3.19
N LEU A 242 30.25 -15.95 -2.55
CA LEU A 242 28.98 -15.46 -2.06
C LEU A 242 28.03 -15.15 -3.22
N PHE A 243 28.54 -14.56 -4.32
CA PHE A 243 27.71 -14.29 -5.50
C PHE A 243 27.12 -15.58 -6.07
N ALA A 244 27.92 -16.64 -6.22
CA ALA A 244 27.43 -17.91 -6.74
C ALA A 244 26.33 -18.54 -5.87
N LYS A 245 26.40 -18.38 -4.54
CA LYS A 245 25.37 -18.86 -3.60
C LYS A 245 24.12 -17.96 -3.58
N ALA A 246 24.31 -16.64 -3.63
CA ALA A 246 23.25 -15.64 -3.47
C ALA A 246 22.56 -15.21 -4.76
N PHE A 247 23.12 -15.47 -5.94
CA PHE A 247 22.56 -15.07 -7.25
C PHE A 247 22.38 -16.28 -8.17
N LYS A 248 21.53 -17.23 -7.76
CA LYS A 248 21.23 -18.47 -8.51
C LYS A 248 20.68 -18.18 -9.89
N THR A 249 19.68 -17.30 -9.99
CA THR A 249 19.06 -16.92 -11.27
C THR A 249 18.63 -15.46 -11.28
N ILE A 250 18.63 -14.83 -12.46
CA ILE A 250 18.09 -13.49 -12.65
C ILE A 250 17.08 -13.50 -13.80
N THR A 251 15.92 -12.89 -13.59
CA THR A 251 14.85 -12.79 -14.58
C THR A 251 14.75 -11.36 -15.12
N PHE A 252 14.84 -11.20 -16.42
CA PHE A 252 14.75 -9.92 -17.13
C PHE A 252 13.51 -9.88 -18.04
N ASP A 253 13.17 -8.70 -18.55
CA ASP A 253 12.32 -8.61 -19.74
C ASP A 253 13.15 -8.74 -21.03
N ASN A 254 12.47 -8.76 -22.17
CA ASN A 254 13.12 -8.74 -23.49
C ASN A 254 13.51 -7.32 -23.93
N GLY A 255 13.92 -6.45 -22.99
CA GLY A 255 14.52 -5.16 -23.29
C GLY A 255 15.88 -5.31 -24.01
N GLY A 256 16.20 -4.38 -24.90
CA GLY A 256 17.46 -4.41 -25.66
C GLY A 256 18.68 -4.23 -24.75
N GLU A 257 18.51 -3.55 -23.62
CA GLU A 257 19.49 -3.39 -22.54
C GLU A 257 19.88 -4.72 -21.87
N PHE A 258 19.10 -5.79 -22.04
CA PHE A 258 19.39 -7.12 -21.48
C PHE A 258 19.75 -8.16 -22.55
N SER A 259 20.09 -7.72 -23.76
CA SER A 259 20.32 -8.61 -24.91
C SER A 259 21.62 -9.42 -24.86
N ASP A 260 22.65 -8.96 -24.16
CA ASP A 260 23.97 -9.62 -24.11
C ASP A 260 24.02 -10.72 -23.04
N VAL A 261 23.23 -11.78 -23.24
CA VAL A 261 23.06 -12.90 -22.29
C VAL A 261 24.39 -13.55 -21.94
N LYS A 262 25.26 -13.77 -22.94
CA LYS A 262 26.57 -14.41 -22.76
C LYS A 262 27.41 -13.65 -21.75
N ARG A 263 27.42 -12.31 -21.81
CA ARG A 263 28.20 -11.50 -20.87
C ARG A 263 27.52 -11.31 -19.53
N LEU A 264 26.18 -11.28 -19.48
CA LEU A 264 25.43 -11.25 -18.22
C LEU A 264 25.67 -12.51 -17.38
N GLU A 265 25.76 -13.67 -18.02
CA GLU A 265 25.98 -14.94 -17.33
C GLU A 265 27.45 -15.27 -17.06
N ARG A 266 28.40 -14.72 -17.83
CA ARG A 266 29.84 -14.98 -17.66
C ARG A 266 30.37 -14.33 -16.39
N SER A 267 31.13 -15.02 -15.54
CA SER A 267 31.80 -14.41 -14.38
C SER A 267 32.98 -13.52 -14.77
N VAL A 268 33.12 -12.36 -14.12
CA VAL A 268 34.31 -11.48 -14.23
C VAL A 268 35.40 -11.85 -13.24
N VAL A 269 35.08 -12.65 -12.22
CA VAL A 269 36.02 -13.05 -11.15
C VAL A 269 36.54 -14.48 -11.38
N ARG A 270 35.69 -15.40 -11.87
CA ARG A 270 36.04 -16.80 -12.18
C ARG A 270 36.08 -17.01 -13.69
N LYS A 271 37.28 -16.92 -14.28
CA LYS A 271 37.49 -17.08 -15.72
C LYS A 271 36.91 -18.41 -16.22
N GLY A 272 36.11 -18.35 -17.29
CA GLY A 272 35.49 -19.53 -17.90
C GLY A 272 34.28 -20.12 -17.15
N LYS A 273 33.89 -19.55 -16.00
CA LYS A 273 32.69 -19.98 -15.26
C LYS A 273 31.53 -19.00 -15.47
N ARG A 274 30.32 -19.49 -15.20
CA ARG A 274 29.10 -18.68 -15.17
C ARG A 274 28.89 -18.14 -13.75
N ARG A 275 28.47 -16.87 -13.64
CA ARG A 275 28.10 -16.23 -12.37
C ARG A 275 26.65 -16.51 -11.97
N THR A 276 25.77 -16.67 -12.95
CA THR A 276 24.33 -16.86 -12.75
C THR A 276 23.65 -17.42 -14.02
N ALA A 277 22.34 -17.69 -13.95
CA ALA A 277 21.50 -18.02 -15.09
C ALA A 277 20.47 -16.92 -15.36
N ALA A 278 20.42 -16.45 -16.60
CA ALA A 278 19.48 -15.43 -17.06
C ALA A 278 18.25 -16.07 -17.71
N TYR A 279 17.07 -15.64 -17.27
CA TYR A 279 15.77 -16.01 -17.83
C TYR A 279 15.02 -14.78 -18.30
N TYR A 280 14.15 -14.95 -19.28
CA TYR A 280 13.48 -13.84 -19.96
C TYR A 280 11.98 -14.07 -20.00
N CYS A 281 11.23 -13.04 -19.60
CA CYS A 281 9.78 -13.02 -19.61
C CYS A 281 9.21 -13.08 -21.03
N HIS A 282 7.94 -13.46 -21.15
CA HIS A 282 7.22 -13.34 -22.41
C HIS A 282 7.06 -11.88 -22.82
N PRO A 283 7.09 -11.57 -24.13
CA PRO A 283 6.75 -10.24 -24.62
C PRO A 283 5.36 -9.81 -24.12
N TYR A 284 5.26 -8.58 -23.61
CA TYR A 284 4.03 -7.99 -23.05
C TYR A 284 3.48 -8.63 -21.77
N SER A 285 4.25 -9.50 -21.10
CA SER A 285 3.86 -10.14 -19.84
C SER A 285 4.52 -9.46 -18.63
N SER A 286 4.21 -8.18 -18.38
CA SER A 286 4.81 -7.44 -17.26
C SER A 286 4.47 -8.05 -15.88
N TYR A 287 3.38 -8.81 -15.77
CA TYR A 287 2.95 -9.48 -14.55
C TYR A 287 3.92 -10.57 -14.08
N GLU A 288 4.76 -11.11 -14.96
CA GLU A 288 5.78 -12.12 -14.63
C GLU A 288 6.91 -11.57 -13.73
N ARG A 289 7.02 -10.24 -13.62
CA ARG A 289 7.96 -9.49 -12.76
C ARG A 289 7.25 -8.52 -11.82
N GLY A 290 6.22 -9.01 -11.12
CA GLY A 290 5.43 -8.17 -10.20
C GLY A 290 6.25 -7.52 -9.07
N SER A 291 7.43 -8.05 -8.71
CA SER A 291 8.26 -7.44 -7.65
C SER A 291 8.90 -6.15 -8.14
N ASN A 292 9.43 -6.14 -9.37
CA ASN A 292 10.00 -4.94 -10.00
C ASN A 292 8.99 -3.78 -10.05
N GLU A 293 7.72 -4.03 -10.37
CA GLU A 293 6.72 -2.94 -10.42
C GLU A 293 6.54 -2.27 -9.05
N CYS A 294 6.51 -3.06 -7.98
CA CYS A 294 6.40 -2.55 -6.61
C CYS A 294 7.69 -1.81 -6.17
N GLN A 295 8.87 -2.36 -6.44
CA GLN A 295 10.13 -1.70 -6.07
C GLN A 295 10.36 -0.42 -6.87
N ASN A 296 10.09 -0.43 -8.17
CA ASN A 296 10.15 0.76 -8.99
C ASN A 296 9.21 1.86 -8.49
N LYS A 297 8.02 1.53 -7.96
CA LYS A 297 7.15 2.52 -7.31
C LYS A 297 7.80 3.14 -6.07
N MET A 298 8.50 2.35 -5.26
CA MET A 298 9.25 2.86 -4.10
C MET A 298 10.42 3.76 -4.53
N ILE A 299 11.19 3.36 -5.55
CA ILE A 299 12.23 4.21 -6.15
C ILE A 299 11.64 5.54 -6.61
N ARG A 300 10.45 5.53 -7.22
CA ARG A 300 9.78 6.75 -7.68
C ARG A 300 9.24 7.65 -6.57
N ARG A 301 9.17 7.19 -5.32
CA ARG A 301 8.91 8.08 -4.17
C ARG A 301 10.12 8.96 -3.87
N LYS A 302 11.34 8.41 -3.98
CA LYS A 302 12.59 9.15 -3.79
C LYS A 302 13.04 9.91 -5.04
N PHE A 303 12.81 9.32 -6.22
CA PHE A 303 13.17 9.89 -7.51
C PHE A 303 11.96 9.96 -8.45
N PRO A 304 11.12 11.00 -8.31
CA PRO A 304 9.94 11.20 -9.13
C PRO A 304 10.20 11.08 -10.65
N LYS A 305 9.13 10.86 -11.42
CA LYS A 305 9.27 10.85 -12.88
C LYS A 305 9.79 12.22 -13.35
N GLY A 306 10.82 12.21 -14.18
CA GLY A 306 11.51 13.43 -14.64
C GLY A 306 12.79 13.76 -13.87
N THR A 307 13.13 13.02 -12.79
CA THR A 307 14.43 13.15 -12.13
C THR A 307 15.57 12.87 -13.11
N ASP A 308 16.58 13.74 -13.09
CA ASP A 308 17.80 13.57 -13.85
C ASP A 308 18.83 12.78 -13.04
N PHE A 309 18.97 11.48 -13.33
CA PHE A 309 19.96 10.62 -12.65
C PHE A 309 21.42 11.01 -12.91
N GLY A 310 21.69 11.93 -13.85
CA GLY A 310 23.01 12.55 -13.99
C GLY A 310 23.35 13.50 -12.83
N LYS A 311 22.33 14.11 -12.21
CA LYS A 311 22.48 15.07 -11.09
C LYS A 311 22.32 14.43 -9.72
N VAL A 312 21.72 13.25 -9.65
CA VAL A 312 21.61 12.48 -8.39
C VAL A 312 23.01 11.95 -8.02
N SER A 313 23.46 12.24 -6.81
CA SER A 313 24.72 11.77 -6.26
C SER A 313 24.69 10.27 -5.96
N VAL A 314 25.86 9.66 -5.74
CA VAL A 314 25.93 8.25 -5.31
C VAL A 314 25.34 8.08 -3.91
N ALA A 315 25.62 9.02 -2.99
CA ALA A 315 25.09 9.01 -1.63
C ALA A 315 23.55 9.06 -1.58
N GLU A 316 22.91 9.83 -2.46
CA GLU A 316 21.45 9.86 -2.55
C GLU A 316 20.87 8.51 -3.03
N ILE A 317 21.56 7.83 -3.95
CA ILE A 317 21.16 6.49 -4.42
C ILE A 317 21.31 5.46 -3.29
N GLU A 318 22.41 5.50 -2.56
CA GLU A 318 22.67 4.62 -1.41
C GLU A 318 21.66 4.89 -0.28
N ALA A 319 21.32 6.16 -0.01
CA ALA A 319 20.29 6.51 0.96
C ALA A 319 18.89 5.99 0.54
N ALA A 320 18.56 6.05 -0.75
CA ALA A 320 17.31 5.49 -1.27
C ALA A 320 17.29 3.96 -1.16
N GLU A 321 18.38 3.27 -1.52
CA GLU A 321 18.56 1.83 -1.36
C GLU A 321 18.41 1.41 0.10
N ALA A 322 19.13 2.08 1.01
CA ALA A 322 19.05 1.83 2.45
C ALA A 322 17.65 2.07 3.01
N TRP A 323 16.97 3.14 2.60
CA TRP A 323 15.59 3.42 2.99
C TRP A 323 14.63 2.32 2.52
N MET A 324 14.80 1.82 1.29
CA MET A 324 13.99 0.73 0.72
C MET A 324 14.23 -0.58 1.47
N ASN A 325 15.49 -0.95 1.72
CA ASN A 325 15.86 -2.21 2.37
C ASN A 325 15.51 -2.22 3.86
N ASN A 326 15.50 -1.06 4.52
CA ASN A 326 15.04 -0.88 5.89
C ASN A 326 13.55 -0.52 6.00
N TYR A 327 12.78 -0.56 4.91
CA TYR A 327 11.34 -0.33 4.96
C TYR A 327 10.62 -1.58 5.50
N PRO A 328 9.81 -1.51 6.56
CA PRO A 328 9.02 -2.64 7.06
C PRO A 328 7.93 -3.05 6.06
N ARG A 329 7.81 -4.36 5.79
CA ARG A 329 6.87 -4.86 4.77
C ARG A 329 5.97 -5.93 5.35
N GLU A 330 4.66 -5.78 5.16
CA GLU A 330 3.66 -6.77 5.59
C GLU A 330 3.94 -8.17 5.03
N ILE A 331 4.36 -8.25 3.76
CA ILE A 331 4.71 -9.52 3.09
C ILE A 331 5.88 -10.27 3.77
N LEU A 332 6.68 -9.58 4.57
CA LEU A 332 7.79 -10.16 5.34
C LEU A 332 7.44 -10.29 6.83
N GLY A 333 6.14 -10.33 7.17
CA GLY A 333 5.69 -10.34 8.56
C GLY A 333 6.10 -9.07 9.31
N TRP A 334 6.14 -7.93 8.61
CA TRP A 334 6.61 -6.64 9.10
C TRP A 334 8.11 -6.54 9.42
N LYS A 335 8.93 -7.56 9.10
CA LYS A 335 10.39 -7.39 9.04
C LYS A 335 10.80 -6.47 7.89
N THR A 336 12.04 -5.97 7.94
CA THR A 336 12.67 -5.26 6.83
C THR A 336 13.35 -6.24 5.89
N ALA A 337 13.54 -5.84 4.62
CA ALA A 337 14.26 -6.67 3.65
C ALA A 337 15.72 -6.88 4.09
N GLU A 338 16.32 -5.90 4.74
CA GLU A 338 17.67 -5.97 5.32
C GLU A 338 17.79 -7.10 6.35
N ILE A 339 16.85 -7.21 7.29
CA ILE A 339 16.84 -8.28 8.29
C ILE A 339 16.75 -9.65 7.61
N CYS A 340 15.77 -9.82 6.72
CA CYS A 340 15.53 -11.09 6.05
C CYS A 340 16.70 -11.51 5.14
N PHE A 341 17.31 -10.56 4.42
CA PHE A 341 18.46 -10.81 3.56
C PHE A 341 19.67 -11.26 4.38
N ARG A 342 19.96 -10.56 5.49
CA ARG A 342 21.06 -10.93 6.39
C ARG A 342 20.86 -12.31 7.01
N GLU A 343 19.64 -12.66 7.41
CA GLU A 343 19.30 -14.01 7.89
C GLU A 343 19.60 -15.08 6.82
N CYS A 344 19.22 -14.84 5.56
CA CYS A 344 19.50 -15.76 4.46
C CYS A 344 21.00 -15.87 4.14
N ILE A 345 21.73 -14.75 4.13
CA ILE A 345 23.18 -14.74 3.90
C ILE A 345 23.92 -15.48 5.00
N ALA A 346 23.52 -15.30 6.27
CA ALA A 346 24.09 -16.03 7.40
C ALA A 346 23.86 -17.55 7.28
N ALA A 347 22.71 -17.98 6.75
CA ALA A 347 22.43 -19.39 6.49
C ALA A 347 23.21 -19.99 5.30
N LEU A 348 23.87 -19.16 4.48
CA LEU A 348 24.71 -19.58 3.35
C LEU A 348 26.21 -19.65 3.69
N ALA A 349 26.61 -19.01 4.78
CA ALA A 349 27.96 -19.07 5.33
C ALA A 349 28.21 -20.46 5.91
#